data_AF-Q57558-F1
#
_entry.id   AF-Q57558-F1
#
_cell.length_a   1.000
_cell.length_b   1.000
_cell.length_c   1.000
_cell.angle_alpha   90.00
_cell.angle_beta   90.00
_cell.angle_gamma   90.00
#
_symmetry.space_group_name_H-M   'P 1'
#
loop_
_entity.id
_entity.type
_entity.pdbx_description
1 polymer ?
#
loop_
_entity_poly.entity_id
_entity_poly.type
_entity_poly.pdbx_seq_one_letter_code
_entity_poly.pdbx_strand_id
1 'polypeptide(L)'
;MENFNFKCYDIDEKEIPIPPGLPQSIIARLIEICNVKFDIREDEIYNVKYPVLIGKEEDLKEAKKYLELITEAKLTLRDIARLARRFKVKAKIYTDDEDLRYILDVLSNDIANKDYIEIVEEMPEGDKEVIEIGDKKIYVGI
;
A
#
# COMPACT_ATOMS: atom_id res chain seq x y z
N MET A 1 -21.17 -21.33 -25.37
CA MET A 1 -19.74 -21.21 -25.64
C MET A 1 -19.07 -21.13 -24.29
N GLU A 2 -18.38 -22.20 -23.87
CA GLU A 2 -17.49 -22.11 -22.71
C GLU A 2 -16.31 -21.26 -23.16
N ASN A 3 -16.22 -20.03 -22.66
CA ASN A 3 -15.00 -19.24 -22.77
C ASN A 3 -13.96 -19.94 -21.90
N PHE A 4 -13.23 -20.91 -22.48
CA PHE A 4 -11.99 -21.40 -21.90
C PHE A 4 -11.02 -20.23 -21.86
N ASN A 5 -11.06 -19.49 -20.76
CA ASN A 5 -10.09 -18.47 -20.44
C ASN A 5 -8.84 -19.24 -19.99
N PHE A 6 -8.09 -19.76 -20.97
CA PHE A 6 -6.75 -20.29 -20.72
C PHE A 6 -5.92 -19.10 -20.22
N LYS A 7 -5.85 -18.98 -18.90
CA LYS A 7 -4.92 -18.06 -18.26
C LYS A 7 -3.55 -18.72 -18.36
N CYS A 8 -2.81 -18.34 -19.40
CA CYS A 8 -1.49 -18.88 -19.69
C CYS A 8 -0.51 -18.35 -18.65
N TYR A 9 -0.16 -19.20 -17.69
CA TYR A 9 0.96 -18.98 -16.80
C TYR A 9 2.09 -19.92 -17.18
N ASP A 10 3.32 -19.50 -16.92
CA ASP A 10 4.42 -20.45 -16.89
C ASP A 10 4.16 -21.46 -15.76
N ILE A 11 4.54 -22.72 -15.94
CA ILE A 11 4.23 -23.83 -15.01
C ILE A 11 4.69 -23.52 -13.57
N ASP A 12 5.69 -22.65 -13.42
CA ASP A 12 6.32 -22.28 -12.15
C ASP A 12 5.71 -21.02 -11.50
N GLU A 13 4.75 -20.35 -12.15
CA GLU A 13 4.09 -19.18 -11.58
C GLU A 13 3.05 -19.58 -10.53
N LYS A 14 3.05 -18.87 -9.41
CA LYS A 14 2.06 -19.01 -8.34
C LYS A 14 1.18 -17.77 -8.32
N GLU A 15 0.10 -17.82 -7.55
CA GLU A 15 -0.74 -16.65 -7.30
C GLU A 15 -0.95 -16.40 -5.81
N ILE A 16 -1.10 -15.13 -5.43
CA ILE A 16 -1.51 -14.71 -4.10
C ILE A 16 -2.68 -13.72 -4.22
N PRO A 17 -3.73 -13.84 -3.39
CA PRO A 17 -4.76 -12.82 -3.33
C PRO A 17 -4.21 -11.53 -2.71
N ILE A 18 -4.68 -10.38 -3.18
CA ILE A 18 -4.39 -9.09 -2.52
C ILE A 18 -5.63 -8.54 -1.81
N PRO A 19 -5.45 -7.80 -0.71
CA PRO A 19 -6.57 -7.16 -0.04
C PRO A 19 -7.34 -6.21 -0.97
N PRO A 20 -8.67 -6.19 -0.92
CA PRO A 20 -9.45 -5.22 -1.66
C PRO A 20 -9.21 -3.79 -1.14
N GLY A 21 -9.43 -2.79 -1.99
CA GLY A 21 -9.36 -1.37 -1.60
C GLY A 21 -7.95 -0.76 -1.62
N LEU A 22 -7.00 -1.40 -2.30
CA LEU A 22 -5.74 -0.76 -2.65
C LEU A 22 -5.91 0.18 -3.85
N PRO A 23 -5.35 1.39 -3.83
CA PRO A 23 -5.35 2.28 -4.99
C PRO A 23 -4.70 1.62 -6.20
N GLN A 24 -5.26 1.85 -7.40
CA GLN A 24 -4.71 1.28 -8.64
C GLN A 24 -3.27 1.74 -8.92
N SER A 25 -2.89 2.95 -8.50
CA SER A 25 -1.50 3.44 -8.58
C SER A 25 -0.53 2.61 -7.74
N ILE A 26 -0.94 2.19 -6.53
CA ILE A 26 -0.15 1.29 -5.68
C ILE A 26 -0.01 -0.09 -6.35
N ILE A 27 -1.11 -0.62 -6.90
CA ILE A 27 -1.08 -1.91 -7.61
C ILE A 27 -0.14 -1.84 -8.82
N ALA A 28 -0.21 -0.76 -9.62
CA ALA A 28 0.67 -0.56 -10.77
C ALA A 28 2.16 -0.49 -10.36
N ARG A 29 2.46 0.21 -9.25
CA ARG A 29 3.83 0.29 -8.71
C ARG A 29 4.32 -1.06 -8.21
N LEU A 30 3.45 -1.84 -7.55
CA LEU A 30 3.75 -3.19 -7.08
C LEU A 30 4.08 -4.16 -8.22
N ILE A 31 3.31 -4.09 -9.31
CA ILE A 31 3.57 -4.84 -10.57
C ILE A 31 4.97 -4.53 -11.11
N GLU A 32 5.32 -3.24 -11.15
CA GLU A 32 6.61 -2.77 -11.69
C GLU A 32 7.79 -3.20 -10.80
N ILE A 33 7.74 -2.92 -9.49
CA ILE A 33 8.86 -3.17 -8.56
C ILE A 33 9.08 -4.67 -8.34
N CYS A 34 8.01 -5.44 -8.20
CA CYS A 34 8.10 -6.86 -7.84
C CYS A 34 8.08 -7.79 -9.05
N ASN A 35 8.01 -7.26 -10.29
CA ASN A 35 7.95 -8.07 -11.51
C ASN A 35 6.82 -9.13 -11.47
N VAL A 36 5.65 -8.74 -10.96
CA VAL A 36 4.45 -9.59 -10.84
C VAL A 36 3.36 -9.10 -11.79
N LYS A 37 2.47 -9.99 -12.22
CA LYS A 37 1.27 -9.68 -12.99
C LYS A 37 0.09 -9.47 -12.05
N PHE A 38 -0.89 -8.68 -12.47
CA PHE A 38 -2.16 -8.51 -11.77
C PHE A 38 -3.31 -9.08 -12.59
N ASP A 39 -4.24 -9.74 -11.92
CA ASP A 39 -5.44 -10.29 -12.53
C ASP A 39 -6.63 -10.23 -11.56
N ILE A 40 -7.85 -10.32 -12.10
CA ILE A 40 -9.07 -10.44 -11.31
C ILE A 40 -9.60 -11.86 -11.48
N ARG A 41 -9.75 -12.54 -10.35
CA ARG A 41 -10.37 -13.86 -10.24
C ARG A 41 -11.82 -13.73 -9.80
N GLU A 42 -12.56 -14.80 -10.01
CA GLU A 42 -13.95 -14.93 -9.59
C GLU A 42 -14.02 -16.16 -8.69
N ASP A 43 -14.53 -15.96 -7.48
CA ASP A 43 -14.85 -17.06 -6.60
C ASP A 43 -16.21 -17.63 -7.02
N GLU A 44 -16.22 -18.85 -7.56
CA GLU A 44 -17.43 -19.49 -8.10
C GLU A 44 -18.48 -19.79 -7.01
N ILE A 45 -18.07 -19.92 -5.75
CA ILE A 45 -18.96 -20.23 -4.63
C ILE A 45 -19.68 -18.95 -4.18
N TYR A 46 -18.94 -17.85 -4.06
CA TYR A 46 -19.48 -16.60 -3.55
C TYR A 46 -19.93 -15.63 -4.67
N ASN A 47 -19.61 -15.93 -5.93
CA ASN A 47 -19.83 -15.04 -7.08
C ASN A 47 -19.24 -13.64 -6.86
N VAL A 48 -18.03 -13.60 -6.27
CA VAL A 48 -17.31 -12.36 -5.95
C VAL A 48 -16.00 -12.32 -6.72
N LYS A 49 -15.72 -11.16 -7.33
CA LYS A 49 -14.44 -10.90 -7.97
C LYS A 49 -13.40 -10.46 -6.96
N TYR A 50 -12.21 -11.06 -7.00
CA TYR A 50 -11.10 -10.73 -6.12
C TYR A 50 -9.79 -10.54 -6.89
N PRO A 51 -8.97 -9.55 -6.51
CA PRO A 51 -7.70 -9.29 -7.17
C PRO A 51 -6.62 -10.29 -6.71
N VAL A 52 -5.75 -10.68 -7.64
CA VAL A 52 -4.59 -11.55 -7.39
C VAL A 52 -3.33 -10.99 -8.03
N LEU A 53 -2.18 -11.32 -7.45
CA LEU A 53 -0.87 -11.16 -8.07
C LEU A 53 -0.32 -12.51 -8.49
N ILE A 54 0.42 -12.53 -9.59
CA ILE A 54 0.90 -13.75 -10.23
C ILE A 54 2.35 -13.57 -10.64
N GLY A 55 3.20 -14.54 -10.31
CA GLY A 55 4.63 -14.46 -10.62
C GLY A 55 5.41 -15.62 -10.01
N LYS A 56 6.73 -15.53 -10.06
CA LYS A 56 7.61 -16.52 -9.42
C LYS A 56 7.53 -16.42 -7.91
N GLU A 57 7.90 -17.48 -7.21
CA GLU A 57 7.81 -17.52 -5.74
C GLU A 57 8.62 -16.40 -5.06
N GLU A 58 9.80 -16.05 -5.58
CA GLU A 58 10.64 -14.98 -5.02
C GLU A 58 10.01 -13.59 -5.23
N ASP A 59 9.50 -13.33 -6.43
CA ASP A 59 8.78 -12.11 -6.79
C ASP A 59 7.52 -11.91 -5.92
N LEU A 60 6.77 -12.99 -5.69
CA LEU A 60 5.58 -12.96 -4.83
C LEU A 60 5.92 -12.78 -3.34
N LYS A 61 7.06 -13.30 -2.87
CA LYS A 61 7.55 -13.04 -1.51
C LYS A 61 7.86 -11.57 -1.33
N GLU A 62 8.47 -10.93 -2.31
CA GLU A 62 8.77 -9.50 -2.26
C GLU A 62 7.48 -8.67 -2.35
N ALA A 63 6.57 -9.03 -3.25
CA ALA A 63 5.26 -8.39 -3.35
C ALA A 63 4.48 -8.47 -2.03
N LYS A 64 4.58 -9.59 -1.31
CA LYS A 64 3.94 -9.75 0.00
C LYS A 64 4.49 -8.77 1.03
N LYS A 65 5.81 -8.59 1.11
CA LYS A 65 6.41 -7.59 2.01
C LYS A 65 5.94 -6.17 1.68
N TYR A 66 5.86 -5.85 0.40
CA TYR A 66 5.38 -4.54 -0.04
C TYR A 66 3.90 -4.32 0.32
N LEU A 67 3.04 -5.34 0.17
CA LEU A 67 1.65 -5.30 0.61
C LEU A 67 1.50 -5.12 2.12
N GLU A 68 2.36 -5.77 2.91
CA GLU A 68 2.43 -5.59 4.36
C GLU A 68 2.81 -4.14 4.70
N LEU A 69 3.86 -3.60 4.06
CA LEU A 69 4.28 -2.20 4.23
C LEU A 69 3.17 -1.21 3.89
N ILE A 70 2.47 -1.39 2.76
CA ILE A 70 1.34 -0.54 2.37
C ILE A 70 0.22 -0.59 3.42
N THR A 71 -0.07 -1.78 3.91
CA THR A 71 -1.14 -1.99 4.90
C THR A 71 -0.81 -1.26 6.20
N GLU A 72 0.40 -1.44 6.71
CA GLU A 72 0.87 -0.76 7.92
C GLU A 72 0.93 0.76 7.74
N ALA A 73 1.39 1.24 6.58
CA ALA A 73 1.41 2.66 6.25
C ALA A 73 0.00 3.26 6.23
N LYS A 74 -0.97 2.58 5.62
CA LYS A 74 -2.37 3.03 5.56
C LYS A 74 -2.99 3.11 6.95
N LEU A 75 -2.74 2.10 7.80
CA LEU A 75 -3.24 2.08 9.18
C LEU A 75 -2.61 3.20 10.02
N THR A 76 -1.29 3.36 9.94
CA THR A 76 -0.53 4.40 10.64
C THR A 76 -1.00 5.79 10.24
N LEU A 77 -1.13 6.08 8.94
CA LEU A 77 -1.63 7.36 8.46
C LEU A 77 -3.05 7.66 8.96
N ARG A 78 -3.93 6.66 8.97
CA ARG A 78 -5.30 6.82 9.49
C ARG A 78 -5.31 7.17 10.97
N ASP A 79 -4.45 6.56 11.76
CA ASP A 79 -4.36 6.81 13.20
C ASP A 79 -3.78 8.19 13.50
N ILE A 80 -2.72 8.60 12.78
CA ILE A 80 -2.19 9.97 12.82
C ILE A 80 -3.27 10.99 12.43
N ALA A 81 -3.95 10.79 11.29
CA ALA A 81 -4.98 11.70 10.81
C ALA A 81 -6.16 11.82 11.79
N ARG A 82 -6.54 10.72 12.45
CA ARG A 82 -7.56 10.71 13.50
C ARG A 82 -7.12 11.53 14.72
N LEU A 83 -5.85 11.39 15.14
CA LEU A 83 -5.29 12.12 16.28
C LEU A 83 -5.15 13.62 15.97
N ALA A 84 -4.59 13.95 14.81
CA ALA A 84 -4.41 15.31 14.32
C ALA A 84 -5.77 16.04 14.25
N ARG A 85 -6.81 15.38 13.74
CA ARG A 85 -8.19 15.91 13.77
C ARG A 85 -8.68 16.17 15.18
N ARG A 86 -8.47 15.24 16.12
CA ARG A 86 -8.92 15.39 17.52
C ARG A 86 -8.32 16.64 18.16
N PHE A 87 -7.05 16.92 17.88
CA PHE A 87 -6.35 18.11 18.39
C PHE A 87 -6.45 19.34 17.49
N LYS A 88 -7.11 19.22 16.32
CA LYS A 88 -7.25 20.28 15.31
C LYS A 88 -5.91 20.85 14.84
N VAL A 89 -4.91 19.97 14.68
CA VAL A 89 -3.58 20.30 14.16
C VAL A 89 -3.38 19.64 12.80
N LYS A 90 -2.47 20.18 11.98
CA LYS A 90 -2.03 19.52 10.75
C LYS A 90 -0.72 18.80 11.04
N ALA A 91 -0.71 17.47 10.93
CA ALA A 91 0.50 16.68 11.16
C ALA A 91 1.35 16.63 9.88
N LYS A 92 2.62 17.02 9.97
CA LYS A 92 3.61 16.92 8.89
C LYS A 92 4.35 15.59 9.01
N ILE A 93 4.33 14.80 7.96
CA ILE A 93 4.88 13.45 7.94
C ILE A 93 6.03 13.42 6.93
N TYR A 94 7.20 13.03 7.42
CA TYR A 94 8.43 12.95 6.64
C TYR A 94 9.02 11.54 6.70
N THR A 95 9.69 11.13 5.63
CA THR A 95 10.52 9.91 5.58
C THR A 95 11.69 10.11 4.62
N ASP A 96 12.87 9.62 5.02
CA ASP A 96 14.06 9.54 4.17
C ASP A 96 13.93 8.47 3.07
N ASP A 97 12.97 7.55 3.20
CA ASP A 97 12.76 6.43 2.29
C ASP A 97 11.85 6.82 1.12
N GLU A 98 12.39 6.85 -0.09
CA GLU A 98 11.68 7.30 -1.31
C GLU A 98 10.47 6.42 -1.64
N ASP A 99 10.59 5.09 -1.50
CA ASP A 99 9.50 4.16 -1.77
C ASP A 99 8.35 4.36 -0.79
N LEU A 100 8.67 4.51 0.50
CA LEU A 100 7.67 4.80 1.51
C LEU A 100 7.05 6.17 1.32
N ARG A 101 7.82 7.20 0.93
CA ARG A 101 7.27 8.53 0.63
C ARG A 101 6.21 8.46 -0.45
N TYR A 102 6.52 7.78 -1.56
CA TYR A 102 5.56 7.55 -2.64
C TYR A 102 4.29 6.84 -2.16
N ILE A 103 4.44 5.75 -1.37
CA ILE A 103 3.31 5.03 -0.79
C ILE A 103 2.46 5.98 0.07
N LEU A 104 3.09 6.76 0.95
CA LEU A 104 2.40 7.69 1.84
C LEU A 104 1.66 8.79 1.06
N ASP A 105 2.25 9.34 0.01
CA ASP A 105 1.61 10.34 -0.86
C ASP A 105 0.33 9.81 -1.50
N VAL A 106 0.40 8.60 -2.06
CA VAL A 106 -0.76 7.96 -2.67
C VAL A 106 -1.83 7.62 -1.62
N LEU A 107 -1.42 7.04 -0.49
CA LEU A 107 -2.34 6.64 0.57
C LEU A 107 -2.97 7.84 1.30
N SER A 108 -2.28 8.97 1.42
CA SER A 108 -2.80 10.18 2.06
C SER A 108 -4.10 10.65 1.41
N ASN A 109 -4.29 10.37 0.12
CA ASN A 109 -5.48 10.70 -0.63
C ASN A 109 -6.64 9.70 -0.44
N ASP A 110 -6.35 8.50 0.06
CA ASP A 110 -7.25 7.35 0.19
C ASP A 110 -7.67 7.06 1.66
N ILE A 111 -7.46 8.02 2.55
CA ILE A 111 -7.86 7.91 3.97
C ILE A 111 -8.85 9.00 4.38
N ALA A 112 -9.59 8.72 5.44
CA ALA A 112 -10.41 9.72 6.12
C ALA A 112 -9.54 10.73 6.89
N ASN A 113 -10.03 11.97 7.01
CA ASN A 113 -9.35 13.08 7.70
C ASN A 113 -8.02 13.50 7.04
N LYS A 114 -7.86 13.27 5.72
CA LYS A 114 -6.65 13.64 4.97
C LYS A 114 -6.24 15.10 5.10
N ASP A 115 -7.20 16.02 5.31
CA ASP A 115 -6.92 17.46 5.48
C ASP A 115 -6.09 17.78 6.75
N TYR A 116 -5.97 16.82 7.67
CA TYR A 116 -5.19 16.93 8.91
C TYR A 116 -3.79 16.33 8.82
N ILE A 117 -3.39 15.81 7.66
CA ILE A 117 -2.03 15.32 7.43
C ILE A 117 -1.44 15.97 6.19
N GLU A 118 -0.11 16.01 6.13
CA GLU A 118 0.66 16.50 5.00
C GLU A 118 1.94 15.70 4.89
N ILE A 119 2.18 15.09 3.74
CA ILE A 119 3.46 14.46 3.45
C ILE A 119 4.40 15.57 2.98
N VAL A 120 5.56 15.71 3.62
CA VAL A 120 6.51 16.79 3.38
C VAL A 120 7.84 16.25 2.86
N GLU A 121 8.53 17.05 2.05
CA GLU A 121 9.85 16.70 1.49
C GLU A 121 11.01 16.94 2.46
N GLU A 122 10.80 17.78 3.48
CA GLU A 122 11.80 18.15 4.48
C GLU A 122 11.37 17.73 5.88
N MET A 123 12.35 17.39 6.72
CA MET A 123 12.13 17.04 8.12
C MET A 123 11.42 18.19 8.87
N PRO A 124 10.31 17.93 9.60
CA PRO A 124 9.65 18.96 10.40
C PRO A 124 10.58 19.56 11.46
N GLU A 125 10.47 20.88 11.66
CA GLU A 125 11.18 21.59 12.72
C GLU A 125 10.57 21.27 14.10
N GLY A 126 11.40 21.32 15.15
CA GLY A 126 10.96 21.15 16.54
C GLY A 126 10.81 19.69 16.99
N ASP A 127 9.88 19.47 17.93
CA ASP A 127 9.61 18.15 18.50
C ASP A 127 8.93 17.25 17.47
N LYS A 128 9.46 16.03 17.33
CA LYS A 128 8.95 15.04 16.39
C LYS A 128 8.83 13.68 17.05
N GLU A 129 7.79 12.98 16.68
CA GLU A 129 7.58 11.59 17.04
C GLU A 129 8.10 10.70 15.91
N VAL A 130 8.86 9.66 16.27
CA VAL A 130 9.35 8.67 15.32
C VAL A 130 8.45 7.45 15.42
N ILE A 131 7.86 7.07 14.29
CA ILE A 131 6.99 5.90 14.18
C ILE A 131 7.63 4.91 13.21
N GLU A 132 7.69 3.64 13.63
CA GLU A 132 8.18 2.54 12.80
C GLU A 132 7.03 1.94 11.99
N ILE A 133 7.26 1.75 10.69
CA ILE A 133 6.36 1.07 9.75
C ILE A 133 7.20 -0.03 9.10
N GLY A 134 6.97 -1.29 9.45
CA GLY A 134 7.86 -2.39 9.11
C GLY A 134 9.29 -2.13 9.58
N ASP A 135 10.23 -2.16 8.64
CA ASP A 135 11.65 -1.84 8.84
C ASP A 135 12.00 -0.36 8.56
N LYS A 136 11.00 0.45 8.21
CA LYS A 136 11.15 1.86 7.83
C LYS A 136 10.66 2.79 8.94
N LYS A 137 11.01 4.06 8.84
CA LYS A 137 10.69 5.08 9.84
C LYS A 137 10.04 6.27 9.19
N ILE A 138 9.05 6.83 9.88
CA ILE A 138 8.47 8.13 9.58
C ILE A 138 8.68 9.07 10.76
N TYR A 139 8.75 10.36 10.47
CA TYR A 139 8.87 11.43 11.44
C TYR A 139 7.62 12.29 11.37
N VAL A 140 6.94 12.44 12.51
CA VAL A 140 5.68 13.18 12.60
C VAL A 140 5.91 14.43 13.45
N GLY A 141 5.74 15.59 12.84
CA GLY A 141 5.76 16.91 13.49
C GLY A 141 4.46 17.68 13.28
N ILE A 142 4.42 18.93 13.74
CA ILE A 142 3.28 19.86 13.59
C ILE A 142 3.68 21.05 12.71
#